data_AF-A0A8X6N912-F1
#
_entry.id   AF-A0A8X6N912-F1
#
_cell.length_a   1.000
_cell.length_b   1.000
_cell.length_c   1.000
_cell.angle_alpha   90.00
_cell.angle_beta   90.00
_cell.angle_gamma   90.00
#
_symmetry.space_group_name_H-M   'P 1'
#
loop_
_entity.id
_entity.type
_entity.pdbx_description
1 polymer ?
#
loop_
_entity_poly.entity_id
_entity_poly.type
_entity_poly.pdbx_seq_one_letter_code
_entity_poly.pdbx_strand_id
1 'polypeptide(L)'
;MKKVGIILVILAFLPGPRVSFGYLQVLPALQEFGDETYITPRLFSDSACVTIFFSTFLESVRSCKILSEFFDFSLITSQEFGRKIQPFILLAHEHFEIPKAVQATQSCIAPISYCRKTLTVELVARIHANSVSKVGVWKGALNVMNAESEALNYASILREHAKQFKASGDPDWRFPTLASGYIDFLTRLHLFSKENYKTIALIYSNEWRLASIS
;
A
#
# COMPACT_ATOMS: atom_id res chain seq x y z
N MET A 1 25.26 0.44 8.63
CA MET A 1 24.98 -1.02 8.66
C MET A 1 23.85 -1.32 7.68
N LYS A 2 24.06 -2.26 6.76
CA LYS A 2 23.21 -2.58 5.61
C LYS A 2 21.95 -3.34 6.06
N LYS A 3 20.76 -2.74 5.92
CA LYS A 3 19.44 -3.40 6.07
C LYS A 3 18.50 -3.07 4.89
N VAL A 4 19.02 -3.10 3.66
CA VAL A 4 18.26 -2.77 2.43
C VAL A 4 18.09 -4.02 1.55
N GLY A 5 17.88 -5.20 2.14
CA GLY A 5 17.77 -6.44 1.36
C GLY A 5 17.05 -7.61 2.02
N ILE A 6 16.45 -7.42 3.20
CA ILE A 6 15.94 -8.55 3.99
C ILE A 6 14.57 -9.05 3.48
N ILE A 7 13.72 -8.17 2.93
CA ILE A 7 12.42 -8.60 2.35
C ILE A 7 12.62 -9.32 1.00
N LEU A 8 13.62 -8.92 0.21
CA LEU A 8 13.93 -9.56 -1.06
C LEU A 8 14.35 -11.04 -0.91
N VAL A 9 15.05 -11.37 0.19
CA VAL A 9 15.52 -12.74 0.44
C VAL A 9 14.38 -13.67 0.87
N ILE A 10 13.34 -13.15 1.53
CA ILE A 10 12.20 -13.95 2.01
C ILE A 10 11.20 -14.22 0.86
N LEU A 11 11.01 -13.27 -0.06
CA LEU A 11 10.08 -13.42 -1.20
C LEU A 11 10.63 -14.32 -2.32
N ALA A 12 11.94 -14.58 -2.38
CA ALA A 12 12.55 -15.39 -3.43
C ALA A 12 12.41 -16.92 -3.24
N PHE A 13 11.85 -17.40 -2.11
CA PHE A 13 11.96 -18.82 -1.74
C PHE A 13 10.67 -19.54 -1.29
N LEU A 14 9.47 -18.95 -1.43
CA LEU A 14 8.25 -19.60 -0.95
C LEU A 14 7.29 -19.99 -2.09
N PRO A 15 6.93 -21.29 -2.24
CA PRO A 15 5.80 -21.70 -3.06
C PRO A 15 4.50 -21.23 -2.40
N GLY A 16 3.62 -20.59 -3.16
CA GLY A 16 2.41 -19.95 -2.63
C GLY A 16 1.49 -20.92 -1.87
N PRO A 17 1.00 -20.57 -0.66
CA PRO A 17 0.07 -21.42 0.07
C PRO A 17 -1.35 -21.27 -0.47
N ARG A 18 -1.96 -22.40 -0.83
CA ARG A 18 -3.41 -22.51 -1.01
C ARG A 18 -4.07 -22.46 0.36
N VAL A 19 -4.79 -21.39 0.66
CA VAL A 19 -5.68 -21.33 1.84
C VAL A 19 -7.08 -20.93 1.39
N SER A 20 -8.03 -21.84 1.60
CA SER A 20 -9.47 -21.60 1.55
C SER A 20 -9.93 -21.16 2.94
N PHE A 21 -10.94 -20.27 3.06
CA PHE A 21 -12.08 -20.36 4.00
C PHE A 21 -12.80 -19.00 4.25
N GLY A 22 -14.15 -19.09 4.33
CA GLY A 22 -14.97 -18.49 5.40
C GLY A 22 -15.37 -17.01 5.33
N TYR A 23 -16.48 -16.71 4.67
CA TYR A 23 -17.00 -15.35 4.41
C TYR A 23 -17.75 -14.64 5.57
N LEU A 24 -17.72 -15.15 6.81
CA LEU A 24 -18.76 -14.81 7.81
C LEU A 24 -18.30 -14.13 9.12
N GLN A 25 -17.08 -13.62 9.21
CA GLN A 25 -16.57 -12.97 10.44
C GLN A 25 -16.12 -11.50 10.28
N VAL A 26 -16.51 -10.82 9.20
CA VAL A 26 -15.96 -9.50 8.83
C VAL A 26 -16.47 -8.33 9.71
N LEU A 27 -17.59 -8.49 10.42
CA LEU A 27 -18.24 -7.39 11.17
C LEU A 27 -17.64 -7.07 12.56
N PRO A 28 -17.25 -8.04 13.42
CA PRO A 28 -16.73 -7.73 14.76
C PRO A 28 -15.32 -7.15 14.77
N ALA A 29 -14.53 -7.35 13.70
CA ALA A 29 -13.15 -6.90 13.64
C ALA A 29 -13.01 -5.37 13.60
N LEU A 30 -14.03 -4.64 13.13
CA LEU A 30 -14.03 -3.17 13.10
C LEU A 30 -14.19 -2.55 14.50
N GLN A 31 -14.82 -3.24 15.45
CA GLN A 31 -15.04 -2.75 16.81
C GLN A 31 -13.79 -2.85 17.70
N GLU A 32 -12.90 -3.83 17.47
CA GLU A 32 -11.62 -3.92 18.20
C GLU A 32 -10.58 -2.87 17.75
N PHE A 33 -10.83 -2.15 16.65
CA PHE A 33 -10.03 -0.97 16.27
C PHE A 33 -10.43 0.30 17.04
N GLY A 34 -11.42 0.22 17.93
CA GLY A 34 -11.76 1.25 18.89
C GLY A 34 -12.45 2.47 18.29
N ASP A 35 -13.47 2.94 18.99
CA ASP A 35 -14.17 4.22 18.85
C ASP A 35 -13.26 5.46 19.09
N GLU A 36 -11.94 5.31 19.02
CA GLU A 36 -11.00 6.41 19.18
C GLU A 36 -10.75 7.07 17.83
N THR A 37 -11.63 8.02 17.56
CA THR A 37 -11.52 9.04 16.52
C THR A 37 -11.47 8.49 15.10
N TYR A 38 -12.58 8.68 14.39
CA TYR A 38 -12.54 9.08 12.99
C TYR A 38 -11.32 9.98 12.78
N ILE A 39 -10.21 9.44 12.24
CA ILE A 39 -9.26 10.27 11.53
C ILE A 39 -10.10 10.77 10.37
N THR A 40 -10.64 11.96 10.56
CA THR A 40 -11.62 12.56 9.68
C THR A 40 -10.99 12.53 8.28
N PRO A 41 -11.72 12.10 7.24
CA PRO A 41 -11.23 12.12 5.86
C PRO A 41 -10.62 13.46 5.43
N ARG A 42 -10.93 14.54 6.17
CA ARG A 42 -10.46 15.92 6.00
C ARG A 42 -9.07 16.25 6.53
N LEU A 43 -8.43 15.41 7.35
CA LEU A 43 -7.15 15.82 7.97
C LEU A 43 -6.02 16.04 6.96
N PHE A 44 -6.11 15.44 5.76
CA PHE A 44 -5.07 15.56 4.73
C PHE A 44 -5.59 15.66 3.30
N SER A 45 -6.91 15.62 3.05
CA SER A 45 -7.46 15.69 1.68
C SER A 45 -7.09 16.98 0.95
N ASP A 46 -6.84 18.05 1.72
CA ASP A 46 -6.57 19.40 1.21
C ASP A 46 -5.10 19.82 1.49
N SER A 47 -4.24 18.87 1.85
CA SER A 47 -2.82 19.16 2.07
C SER A 47 -2.13 19.39 0.73
N ALA A 48 -1.67 20.63 0.48
CA ALA A 48 -0.89 20.99 -0.71
C ALA A 48 0.28 20.03 -0.94
N CYS A 49 0.88 19.51 0.14
CA CYS A 49 1.93 18.51 0.11
C CYS A 49 1.46 17.16 -0.49
N VAL A 50 0.27 16.66 -0.11
CA VAL A 50 -0.31 15.43 -0.68
C VAL A 50 -0.62 15.61 -2.16
N THR A 51 -1.16 16.78 -2.54
CA THR A 51 -1.43 17.13 -3.95
C THR A 51 -0.15 17.17 -4.77
N ILE A 52 0.88 17.89 -4.33
CA ILE A 52 2.19 17.94 -5.01
C ILE A 52 2.75 16.52 -5.16
N PHE A 53 2.78 15.75 -4.07
CA PHE A 53 3.30 14.39 -4.11
C PHE A 53 2.57 13.53 -5.13
N PHE A 54 1.23 13.51 -5.12
CA PHE A 54 0.43 12.72 -6.04
C PHE A 54 0.64 13.15 -7.49
N SER A 55 0.63 14.45 -7.79
CA SER A 55 0.82 14.97 -9.15
C SER A 55 2.16 14.57 -9.72
N THR A 56 3.26 14.79 -8.98
CA THR A 56 4.62 14.40 -9.39
C THR A 56 4.75 12.88 -9.56
N PHE A 57 4.16 12.12 -8.61
CA PHE A 57 4.20 10.67 -8.66
C PHE A 57 3.44 10.12 -9.89
N LEU A 58 2.24 10.64 -10.15
CA LEU A 58 1.42 10.20 -11.27
C LEU A 58 2.09 10.53 -12.62
N GLU A 59 2.73 11.69 -12.74
CA GLU A 59 3.53 12.03 -13.92
C GLU A 59 4.69 11.04 -14.12
N SER A 60 5.37 10.67 -13.04
CA SER A 60 6.43 9.65 -13.07
C SER A 60 5.91 8.28 -13.50
N VAL A 61 4.71 7.89 -13.04
CA VAL A 61 4.06 6.63 -13.44
C VAL A 61 3.71 6.65 -14.93
N ARG A 62 3.13 7.75 -15.42
CA ARG A 62 2.70 7.90 -16.84
C ARG A 62 3.88 7.97 -17.81
N SER A 63 4.98 8.61 -17.40
CA SER A 63 6.20 8.75 -18.23
C SER A 63 7.06 7.49 -18.25
N CYS A 64 6.87 6.56 -17.31
CA CYS A 64 7.69 5.36 -17.20
C CYS A 64 6.89 4.10 -17.57
N LYS A 65 7.23 3.48 -18.71
CA LYS A 65 6.52 2.30 -19.25
C LYS A 65 6.35 1.18 -18.22
N ILE A 66 7.39 0.84 -17.47
CA ILE A 66 7.32 -0.25 -16.48
C ILE A 66 6.41 0.11 -15.30
N LEU A 67 6.34 1.38 -14.89
CA LEU A 67 5.45 1.82 -13.82
C LEU A 67 3.99 1.87 -14.30
N SER A 68 3.76 2.33 -15.53
CA SER A 68 2.42 2.28 -16.15
C SER A 68 1.88 0.85 -16.23
N GLU A 69 2.70 -0.10 -16.68
CA GLU A 69 2.32 -1.52 -16.72
C GLU A 69 2.13 -2.12 -15.32
N PHE A 70 3.00 -1.75 -14.38
CA PHE A 70 2.95 -2.18 -12.99
C PHE A 70 1.64 -1.77 -12.29
N PHE A 71 1.15 -0.55 -12.54
CA PHE A 71 -0.06 -0.04 -11.91
C PHE A 71 -1.35 -0.39 -12.66
N ASP A 72 -1.27 -1.06 -13.81
CA ASP A 72 -2.46 -1.46 -14.55
C ASP A 72 -3.05 -2.76 -13.98
N PHE A 73 -4.17 -2.63 -13.26
CA PHE A 73 -4.97 -3.74 -12.75
C PHE A 73 -6.37 -3.77 -13.36
N SER A 74 -6.56 -3.12 -14.51
CA SER A 74 -7.87 -2.95 -15.15
C SER A 74 -8.57 -4.27 -15.51
N LEU A 75 -7.81 -5.36 -15.65
CA LEU A 75 -8.31 -6.69 -16.02
C LEU A 75 -8.77 -7.55 -14.83
N ILE A 76 -8.59 -7.09 -13.59
CA ILE A 76 -9.03 -7.83 -12.39
C ILE A 76 -10.04 -7.03 -11.58
N THR A 77 -10.83 -7.75 -10.79
CA THR A 77 -11.77 -7.13 -9.85
C THR A 77 -11.05 -6.68 -8.57
N SER A 78 -11.61 -5.71 -7.86
CA SER A 78 -11.09 -5.30 -6.54
C SER A 78 -11.08 -6.44 -5.52
N GLN A 79 -12.04 -7.36 -5.60
CA GLN A 79 -12.06 -8.56 -4.75
C GLN A 79 -10.85 -9.47 -5.04
N GLU A 80 -10.54 -9.69 -6.33
CA GLU A 80 -9.37 -10.46 -6.73
C GLU A 80 -8.06 -9.76 -6.33
N PHE A 81 -7.97 -8.45 -6.53
CA PHE A 81 -6.85 -7.64 -6.07
C PHE A 81 -6.63 -7.82 -4.56
N GLY A 82 -7.70 -7.69 -3.76
CA GLY A 82 -7.65 -7.87 -2.31
C GLY A 82 -7.14 -9.25 -1.91
N ARG A 83 -7.60 -10.32 -2.58
CA ARG A 83 -7.11 -11.69 -2.35
C ARG A 83 -5.64 -11.86 -2.69
N LYS A 84 -5.18 -11.28 -3.80
CA LYS A 84 -3.79 -11.42 -4.27
C LYS A 84 -2.80 -10.58 -3.46
N ILE A 85 -3.20 -9.42 -2.94
CA ILE A 85 -2.32 -8.58 -2.12
C ILE A 85 -2.24 -9.02 -0.65
N GLN A 86 -3.30 -9.66 -0.13
CA GLN A 86 -3.40 -10.14 1.25
C GLN A 86 -2.16 -10.89 1.77
N PRO A 87 -1.61 -11.92 1.09
CA PRO A 87 -0.46 -12.67 1.62
C PRO A 87 0.78 -11.78 1.84
N PHE A 88 1.00 -10.78 0.99
CA PHE A 88 2.14 -9.87 1.12
C PHE A 88 1.99 -8.90 2.29
N ILE A 89 0.76 -8.42 2.55
CA ILE A 89 0.46 -7.58 3.72
C ILE A 89 0.57 -8.41 5.01
N LEU A 90 0.08 -9.65 5.01
CA LEU A 90 0.22 -10.55 6.16
C LEU A 90 1.70 -10.80 6.49
N LEU A 91 2.51 -11.14 5.48
CA LEU A 91 3.94 -11.35 5.65
C LEU A 91 4.63 -10.12 6.26
N ALA A 92 4.25 -8.91 5.82
CA ALA A 92 4.75 -7.68 6.40
C ALA A 92 4.32 -7.54 7.87
N HIS A 93 3.04 -7.75 8.19
CA HIS A 93 2.58 -7.70 9.58
C HIS A 93 3.29 -8.72 10.48
N GLU A 94 3.53 -9.94 10.00
CA GLU A 94 4.27 -10.96 10.74
C GLU A 94 5.74 -10.55 10.93
N HIS A 95 6.40 -10.07 9.88
CA HIS A 95 7.80 -9.65 9.94
C HIS A 95 8.05 -8.50 10.94
N PHE A 96 7.09 -7.58 11.07
CA PHE A 96 7.17 -6.46 12.01
C PHE A 96 6.51 -6.77 13.37
N GLU A 97 6.21 -8.04 13.64
CA GLU A 97 5.67 -8.53 14.91
C GLU A 97 4.38 -7.82 15.33
N ILE A 98 3.51 -7.56 14.36
CA ILE A 98 2.24 -6.89 14.56
C ILE A 98 1.29 -7.82 15.34
N PRO A 99 0.75 -7.38 16.50
CA PRO A 99 -0.20 -8.19 17.26
C PRO A 99 -1.44 -8.52 16.43
N LYS A 100 -1.89 -9.79 16.51
CA LYS A 100 -3.04 -10.30 15.73
C LYS A 100 -2.91 -10.01 14.22
N ALA A 101 -1.72 -10.26 13.64
CA ALA A 101 -1.38 -9.95 12.23
C ALA A 101 -2.44 -10.36 11.20
N VAL A 102 -3.08 -11.53 11.36
CA VAL A 102 -4.17 -12.00 10.49
C VAL A 102 -5.37 -11.05 10.51
N GLN A 103 -5.86 -10.70 11.71
CA GLN A 103 -7.00 -9.80 11.88
C GLN A 103 -6.67 -8.37 11.41
N ALA A 104 -5.45 -7.90 11.68
CA ALA A 104 -4.97 -6.61 11.20
C ALA A 104 -4.93 -6.55 9.67
N THR A 105 -4.46 -7.62 9.02
CA THR A 105 -4.45 -7.75 7.56
C THR A 105 -5.86 -7.72 7.00
N GLN A 106 -6.78 -8.53 7.54
CA GLN A 106 -8.17 -8.57 7.10
C GLN A 106 -8.85 -7.20 7.20
N SER A 107 -8.62 -6.47 8.29
CA SER A 107 -9.20 -5.14 8.50
C SER A 107 -8.61 -4.09 7.54
N CYS A 108 -7.33 -4.22 7.21
CA CYS A 108 -6.64 -3.37 6.24
C CYS A 108 -7.20 -3.54 4.83
N ILE A 109 -7.43 -4.79 4.38
CA ILE A 109 -7.86 -5.10 3.02
C ILE A 109 -9.38 -5.11 2.82
N ALA A 110 -10.18 -5.19 3.89
CA ALA A 110 -11.63 -5.30 3.78
C ALA A 110 -12.23 -4.21 2.87
N PRO A 111 -11.80 -2.92 2.93
CA PRO A 111 -12.37 -1.90 2.06
C PRO A 111 -12.09 -2.06 0.57
N ILE A 112 -11.04 -2.79 0.18
CA ILE A 112 -10.74 -3.08 -1.22
C ILE A 112 -11.94 -3.78 -1.87
N SER A 113 -12.57 -4.71 -1.15
CA SER A 113 -13.72 -5.48 -1.64
C SER A 113 -14.96 -4.62 -1.92
N TYR A 114 -15.05 -3.42 -1.33
CA TYR A 114 -16.14 -2.48 -1.56
C TYR A 114 -15.90 -1.56 -2.76
N CYS A 115 -14.69 -1.52 -3.31
CA CYS A 115 -14.39 -0.73 -4.50
C CYS A 115 -14.96 -1.41 -5.75
N ARG A 116 -16.01 -0.83 -6.34
CA ARG A 116 -16.64 -1.34 -7.58
C ARG A 116 -16.07 -0.74 -8.86
N LYS A 117 -15.10 0.17 -8.74
CA LYS A 117 -14.47 0.83 -9.89
C LYS A 117 -13.48 -0.09 -10.59
N THR A 118 -13.26 0.15 -11.87
CA THR A 118 -12.12 -0.40 -12.60
C THR A 118 -10.82 0.10 -11.96
N LEU A 119 -9.90 -0.83 -11.69
CA LEU A 119 -8.59 -0.53 -11.10
C LEU A 119 -7.61 -0.02 -12.16
N THR A 120 -7.88 1.19 -12.67
CA THR A 120 -7.01 1.85 -13.64
C THR A 120 -5.66 2.23 -13.03
N VAL A 121 -4.66 2.44 -13.89
CA VAL A 121 -3.33 2.96 -13.51
C VAL A 121 -3.45 4.16 -12.57
N GLU A 122 -4.29 5.13 -12.93
CA GLU A 122 -4.46 6.35 -12.13
C GLU A 122 -5.10 6.09 -10.78
N LEU A 123 -6.12 5.21 -10.71
CA LEU A 123 -6.81 4.93 -9.45
C LEU A 123 -5.87 4.24 -8.45
N VAL A 124 -5.15 3.20 -8.89
CA VAL A 124 -4.24 2.46 -8.01
C VAL A 124 -3.04 3.32 -7.60
N ALA A 125 -2.47 4.08 -8.55
CA ALA A 125 -1.39 5.03 -8.25
C ALA A 125 -1.85 6.08 -7.22
N ARG A 126 -3.07 6.62 -7.35
CA ARG A 126 -3.64 7.59 -6.40
C ARG A 126 -3.80 7.01 -5.01
N ILE A 127 -4.39 5.83 -4.88
CA ILE A 127 -4.58 5.17 -3.57
C ILE A 127 -3.24 5.00 -2.87
N HIS A 128 -2.24 4.48 -3.57
CA HIS A 128 -0.91 4.24 -3.00
C HIS A 128 -0.17 5.54 -2.68
N ALA A 129 -0.14 6.51 -3.60
CA ALA A 129 0.52 7.80 -3.41
C ALA A 129 -0.11 8.60 -2.25
N ASN A 130 -1.44 8.65 -2.18
CA ASN A 130 -2.13 9.30 -1.08
C ASN A 130 -1.84 8.62 0.25
N SER A 131 -1.83 7.28 0.28
CA SER A 131 -1.58 6.55 1.51
C SER A 131 -0.17 6.83 2.06
N VAL A 132 0.88 6.72 1.24
CA VAL A 132 2.25 6.98 1.71
C VAL A 132 2.47 8.45 2.08
N SER A 133 1.91 9.38 1.31
CA SER A 133 2.08 10.81 1.57
C SER A 133 1.35 11.25 2.84
N LYS A 134 0.13 10.76 3.08
CA LYS A 134 -0.63 11.01 4.32
C LYS A 134 0.09 10.47 5.55
N VAL A 135 0.69 9.28 5.46
CA VAL A 135 1.56 8.76 6.54
C VAL A 135 2.77 9.67 6.76
N GLY A 136 3.41 10.13 5.69
CA GLY A 136 4.53 11.07 5.74
C GLY A 136 4.17 12.40 6.40
N VAL A 137 3.03 12.99 6.05
CA VAL A 137 2.53 14.24 6.65
C VAL A 137 2.18 14.03 8.12
N TRP A 138 1.48 12.95 8.46
CA TRP A 138 1.09 12.65 9.84
C TRP A 138 2.29 12.60 10.80
N LYS A 139 3.44 12.09 10.34
CA LYS A 139 4.68 12.02 11.13
C LYS A 139 5.65 13.18 10.89
N GLY A 140 5.27 14.17 10.09
CA GLY A 140 6.11 15.32 9.76
C GLY A 140 7.33 15.01 8.87
N ALA A 141 7.40 13.80 8.30
CA ALA A 141 8.45 13.40 7.36
C ALA A 141 8.25 14.01 5.97
N LEU A 142 7.01 14.38 5.65
CA LEU A 142 6.64 15.02 4.39
C LEU A 142 6.07 16.42 4.65
N ASN A 143 6.54 17.39 3.87
CA ASN A 143 6.08 18.76 3.85
C ASN A 143 6.13 19.33 2.42
N VAL A 144 5.68 20.56 2.22
CA VAL A 144 5.64 21.18 0.88
C VAL A 144 7.02 21.33 0.22
N MET A 145 8.11 21.43 1.00
CA MET A 145 9.45 21.63 0.47
C MET A 145 10.08 20.34 -0.06
N ASN A 146 9.66 19.16 0.44
CA ASN A 146 10.22 17.88 0.03
C ASN A 146 9.23 16.98 -0.74
N ALA A 147 7.95 17.32 -0.80
CA ALA A 147 6.89 16.50 -1.42
C ALA A 147 7.25 15.98 -2.82
N GLU A 148 7.75 16.85 -3.69
CA GLU A 148 8.14 16.50 -5.06
C GLU A 148 9.30 15.51 -5.08
N SER A 149 10.40 15.83 -4.38
CA SER A 149 11.57 14.95 -4.29
C SER A 149 11.22 13.57 -3.72
N GLU A 150 10.30 13.52 -2.75
CA GLU A 150 9.88 12.27 -2.13
C GLU A 150 8.93 11.46 -3.01
N ALA A 151 8.11 12.11 -3.84
CA ALA A 151 7.32 11.43 -4.86
C ALA A 151 8.22 10.77 -5.91
N LEU A 152 9.27 11.45 -6.35
CA LEU A 152 10.27 10.89 -7.28
C LEU A 152 11.03 9.72 -6.65
N ASN A 153 11.40 9.83 -5.36
CA ASN A 153 12.02 8.72 -4.63
C ASN A 153 11.09 7.51 -4.53
N TYR A 154 9.80 7.72 -4.25
CA TYR A 154 8.82 6.63 -4.19
C TYR A 154 8.66 5.95 -5.56
N ALA A 155 8.54 6.72 -6.63
CA ALA A 155 8.50 6.20 -8.00
C ALA A 155 9.76 5.41 -8.35
N SER A 156 10.94 5.90 -7.96
CA SER A 156 12.21 5.20 -8.18
C SER A 156 12.26 3.86 -7.44
N ILE A 157 11.84 3.82 -6.17
CA ILE A 157 11.79 2.57 -5.38
C ILE A 157 10.87 1.55 -6.05
N LEU A 158 9.65 1.96 -6.42
CA LEU A 158 8.71 1.07 -7.10
C LEU A 158 9.23 0.61 -8.46
N ARG A 159 9.94 1.47 -9.20
CA ARG A 159 10.52 1.12 -10.49
C ARG A 159 11.58 0.04 -10.35
N GLU A 160 12.46 0.14 -9.36
CA GLU A 160 13.50 -0.86 -9.15
C GLU A 160 12.90 -2.20 -8.69
N HIS A 161 11.91 -2.19 -7.79
CA HIS A 161 11.16 -3.40 -7.43
C HIS A 161 10.44 -4.01 -8.64
N ALA A 162 9.76 -3.18 -9.44
CA ALA A 162 9.06 -3.64 -10.64
C ALA A 162 10.00 -4.34 -11.63
N LYS A 163 11.21 -3.79 -11.86
CA LYS A 163 12.22 -4.44 -12.71
C LYS A 163 12.63 -5.79 -12.15
N GLN A 164 12.91 -5.86 -10.85
CA GLN A 164 13.38 -7.08 -10.19
C GLN A 164 12.32 -8.18 -10.20
N PHE A 165 11.09 -7.88 -9.77
CA PHE A 165 10.02 -8.86 -9.74
C PHE A 165 9.54 -9.24 -11.13
N LYS A 166 9.49 -8.30 -12.10
CA LYS A 166 9.13 -8.66 -13.47
C LYS A 166 10.16 -9.61 -14.10
N ALA A 167 11.44 -9.47 -13.76
CA ALA A 167 12.50 -10.35 -14.24
C ALA A 167 12.38 -11.78 -13.69
N SER A 168 11.62 -12.03 -12.62
CA SER A 168 11.40 -13.39 -12.11
C SER A 168 10.47 -14.23 -13.01
N GLY A 169 9.71 -13.59 -13.91
CA GLY A 169 8.73 -14.26 -14.76
C GLY A 169 7.41 -14.62 -14.06
N ASP A 170 7.23 -14.24 -12.79
CA ASP A 170 5.96 -14.45 -12.06
C ASP A 170 4.85 -13.58 -12.68
N PRO A 171 3.71 -14.16 -13.13
CA PRO A 171 2.59 -13.38 -13.65
C PRO A 171 1.99 -12.40 -12.63
N ASP A 172 2.14 -12.67 -11.33
CA ASP A 172 1.61 -11.85 -10.22
C ASP A 172 2.66 -10.88 -9.63
N TRP A 173 3.77 -10.64 -10.34
CA TRP A 173 4.89 -9.79 -9.91
C TRP A 173 4.53 -8.40 -9.36
N ARG A 174 3.38 -7.85 -9.76
CA ARG A 174 2.90 -6.52 -9.34
C ARG A 174 2.49 -6.47 -7.87
N PHE A 175 1.95 -7.55 -7.32
CA PHE A 175 1.52 -7.58 -5.91
C PHE A 175 2.69 -7.52 -4.90
N PRO A 176 3.76 -8.32 -5.02
CA PRO A 176 4.93 -8.16 -4.16
C PRO A 176 5.64 -6.83 -4.40
N THR A 177 5.60 -6.29 -5.64
CA THR A 177 6.15 -4.95 -5.95
C THR A 177 5.41 -3.84 -5.18
N LEU A 178 4.07 -3.86 -5.16
CA LEU A 178 3.27 -2.87 -4.40
C LEU A 178 3.59 -2.92 -2.91
N ALA A 179 3.60 -4.12 -2.32
CA ALA A 179 3.86 -4.29 -0.89
C ALA A 179 5.29 -3.87 -0.53
N SER A 180 6.30 -4.38 -1.26
CA SER A 180 7.72 -4.10 -0.97
C SER A 180 8.06 -2.63 -1.17
N GLY A 181 7.59 -2.01 -2.26
CA GLY A 181 7.84 -0.59 -2.50
C GLY A 181 7.17 0.32 -1.47
N TYR A 182 5.97 -0.02 -1.00
CA TYR A 182 5.29 0.71 0.08
C TYR A 182 6.06 0.62 1.40
N ILE A 183 6.47 -0.59 1.79
CA ILE A 183 7.23 -0.84 3.03
C ILE A 183 8.59 -0.16 2.97
N ASP A 184 9.34 -0.30 1.87
CA ASP A 184 10.68 0.26 1.75
C ASP A 184 10.67 1.78 1.79
N PHE A 185 9.70 2.42 1.14
CA PHE A 185 9.56 3.88 1.20
C PHE A 185 9.28 4.36 2.62
N LEU A 186 8.32 3.75 3.32
CA LEU A 186 8.01 4.12 4.70
C LEU A 186 9.14 3.75 5.67
N THR A 187 9.87 2.66 5.43
CA THR A 187 11.03 2.28 6.23
C THR A 187 12.18 3.27 6.06
N ARG A 188 12.43 3.77 4.84
CA ARG A 188 13.42 4.82 4.57
C ARG A 188 13.10 6.11 5.32
N LEU A 189 11.81 6.44 5.45
CA LEU A 189 11.35 7.58 6.25
C LEU A 189 11.28 7.28 7.76
N HIS A 190 11.71 6.09 8.21
CA HIS A 190 11.61 5.62 9.60
C HIS A 190 10.18 5.55 10.15
N LEU A 191 9.19 5.37 9.27
CA LEU A 191 7.77 5.38 9.62
C LEU A 191 7.18 3.97 9.77
N PHE A 192 7.69 2.97 9.03
CA PHE A 192 7.16 1.60 9.10
C PHE A 192 7.69 0.88 10.36
N SER A 193 6.86 0.83 11.40
CA SER A 193 7.20 0.22 12.70
C SER A 193 5.98 -0.40 13.38
N LYS A 194 6.24 -1.24 14.38
CA LYS A 194 5.22 -1.82 15.27
C LYS A 194 4.42 -0.77 16.04
N GLU A 195 4.93 0.44 16.22
CA GLU A 195 4.20 1.52 16.89
C GLU A 195 3.23 2.23 15.95
N ASN A 196 3.58 2.31 14.66
CA ASN A 196 2.84 3.08 13.67
C ASN A 196 1.86 2.25 12.83
N TYR A 197 1.93 0.91 12.91
CA TYR A 197 1.19 0.03 12.00
C TYR A 197 -0.31 0.27 11.99
N LYS A 198 -0.94 0.51 13.15
CA LYS A 198 -2.40 0.72 13.24
C LYS A 198 -2.81 1.92 12.41
N THR A 199 -2.09 3.03 12.56
CA THR A 199 -2.35 4.26 11.81
C THR A 199 -2.04 4.09 10.33
N ILE A 200 -0.96 3.41 9.97
CA ILE A 200 -0.61 3.13 8.56
C ILE A 200 -1.71 2.29 7.89
N ALA A 201 -2.17 1.22 8.56
CA ALA A 201 -3.23 0.36 8.08
C ALA A 201 -4.55 1.13 7.95
N LEU A 202 -4.88 1.99 8.92
CA LEU A 202 -6.08 2.81 8.88
C LEU A 202 -6.04 3.82 7.71
N ILE A 203 -4.91 4.50 7.50
CA ILE A 203 -4.74 5.43 6.37
C ILE A 203 -4.91 4.69 5.04
N TYR A 204 -4.23 3.56 4.86
CA TYR A 204 -4.33 2.75 3.64
C TYR A 204 -5.77 2.25 3.39
N SER A 205 -6.39 1.70 4.43
CA SER A 205 -7.78 1.22 4.43
C SER A 205 -8.76 2.34 4.06
N ASN A 206 -8.53 3.56 4.56
CA ASN A 206 -9.33 4.74 4.25
C ASN A 206 -9.20 5.18 2.78
N GLU A 207 -8.02 5.13 2.17
CA GLU A 207 -7.88 5.49 0.75
C GLU A 207 -8.68 4.57 -0.17
N TRP A 208 -8.74 3.28 0.13
CA TRP A 208 -9.61 2.34 -0.58
C TRP A 208 -11.10 2.63 -0.40
N ARG A 209 -11.49 3.03 0.82
CA ARG A 209 -12.88 3.45 1.09
C ARG A 209 -13.23 4.75 0.36
N LEU A 210 -12.33 5.71 0.28
CA LEU A 210 -12.54 6.97 -0.46
C LEU A 210 -12.61 6.72 -1.98
N ALA A 211 -11.79 5.79 -2.48
CA ALA A 211 -11.84 5.35 -3.87
C ALA A 211 -13.19 4.70 -4.24
N SER A 212 -13.85 4.01 -3.30
CA SER A 212 -15.12 3.33 -3.58
C SER A 212 -16.35 4.24 -3.62
N ILE A 213 -16.28 5.43 -3.01
CA ILE A 213 -17.40 6.39 -2.94
C ILE A 213 -17.27 7.58 -3.90
N SER A 214 -16.07 7.83 -4.43
CA SER A 214 -15.81 8.85 -5.44
C SER A 214 -16.33 8.44 -6.81
#